data_AF-A0A419T0T5-F1
#
_entry.id   AF-A0A419T0T5-F1
#
_cell.length_a   1.000
_cell.length_b   1.000
_cell.length_c   1.000
_cell.angle_alpha   90.00
_cell.angle_beta   90.00
_cell.angle_gamma   90.00
#
_symmetry.space_group_name_H-M   'P 1'
#
loop_
_entity.id
_entity.type
_entity.pdbx_description
1 polymer ?
#
loop_
_entity_poly.entity_id
_entity_poly.type
_entity_poly.pdbx_seq_one_letter_code
_entity_poly.pdbx_strand_id
1 'polypeptide(L)'
;MKKTLKQLLSLTLAGVTAFTLVGCGGSGKEAANSLKEGASSTGSTEIASDSPYAGKGYDLSKRENIVMYVLGDEPKDMQIIADQANADYFEPNLNTTVEIKFLNWSDYTTKYLLLLSGGEPVDLIYTAAWCYYNEEAAKGAFVELTDEFLKQNMPYTHEQQPKESWNQISIDGKIYAVPKAKAAFTAYNMTAVRQDLIDKYKLTVPDSFNNYQKYLEELAGLKGETGVVPLNTNANREQLLTTFLQTKGIQNVAEGYDWMYYNKGKEDAPDPADIFYFYGSDLNLEYCKKMSEFAAKGFWSADAINDTTDSQAYYENGTSGSFVWNTSVFQAGKNLESANIGTYAVYDLTPDALRCRASYATDAIAITSKSKNQQRAALALDYMKSDVNLNRLLLGGVKGTHYELSEEGTRVTLDGGKNYSWNNWAWALNREDEPDEKGLDERQVAISKILVDHEYHPEVAGFTFDPKNVETEYTVVKSIIDEYKQSFALGIYGDNTEKEFANFQKKLSGAGVDKVTEELKKQYEAYLSRTGLK
;
A
#
# COMPACT_ATOMS: atom_id res chain seq x y z
N MET A 1 50.34 -21.50 24.27
CA MET A 1 50.42 -22.88 24.82
C MET A 1 49.18 -23.14 25.69
N LYS A 2 48.67 -24.39 25.71
CA LYS A 2 47.76 -25.06 26.69
C LYS A 2 46.75 -24.18 27.49
N LYS A 3 45.42 -24.26 27.26
CA LYS A 3 44.43 -25.32 27.63
C LYS A 3 44.18 -25.53 29.14
N THR A 4 43.02 -25.05 29.60
CA THR A 4 42.01 -25.66 30.53
C THR A 4 40.86 -24.63 30.64
N LEU A 5 39.58 -24.80 30.28
CA LEU A 5 38.62 -25.90 30.07
C LEU A 5 37.68 -26.26 31.25
N LYS A 6 36.57 -25.51 31.33
CA LYS A 6 35.16 -25.90 31.64
C LYS A 6 34.75 -26.41 33.04
N GLN A 7 33.43 -26.22 33.27
CA GLN A 7 32.56 -26.71 34.36
C GLN A 7 32.72 -25.94 35.71
N LEU A 8 31.66 -25.55 36.43
CA LEU A 8 30.24 -25.96 36.39
C LEU A 8 29.24 -24.80 36.08
N LEU A 9 28.07 -25.20 35.57
CA LEU A 9 26.81 -24.46 35.65
C LEU A 9 26.01 -24.93 36.90
N SER A 10 25.03 -24.12 37.33
CA SER A 10 23.71 -24.49 37.94
C SER A 10 23.46 -24.00 39.38
N LEU A 11 22.22 -23.52 39.59
CA LEU A 11 21.54 -23.24 40.88
C LEU A 11 22.17 -22.11 41.72
N THR A 12 21.47 -21.05 42.13
CA THR A 12 20.10 -20.98 42.66
C THR A 12 19.45 -19.61 42.43
N LEU A 13 18.14 -19.57 42.16
CA LEU A 13 17.33 -18.34 42.25
C LEU A 13 15.90 -18.65 42.73
N ALA A 14 15.69 -18.60 44.05
CA ALA A 14 14.38 -18.61 44.70
C ALA A 14 14.53 -18.10 46.15
N GLY A 15 13.67 -17.16 46.59
CA GLY A 15 13.78 -16.52 47.90
C GLY A 15 13.22 -15.08 47.89
N VAL A 16 11.91 -14.92 47.71
CA VAL A 16 10.98 -14.59 48.81
C VAL A 16 11.19 -13.19 49.39
N THR A 17 10.21 -12.31 49.19
CA THR A 17 9.83 -11.31 50.21
C THR A 17 8.37 -10.89 50.00
N ALA A 18 7.55 -11.13 51.01
CA ALA A 18 6.18 -10.67 51.11
C ALA A 18 5.93 -10.13 52.53
N PHE A 19 4.91 -9.29 52.66
CA PHE A 19 4.37 -8.70 53.90
C PHE A 19 5.18 -7.61 54.63
N THR A 20 4.61 -6.40 54.62
CA THR A 20 4.31 -5.65 55.86
C THR A 20 2.88 -5.06 55.76
N LEU A 21 2.16 -5.03 56.88
CA LEU A 21 0.79 -4.48 56.98
C LEU A 21 0.78 -3.15 57.76
N VAL A 22 -0.12 -2.24 57.32
CA VAL A 22 -1.03 -1.37 58.11
C VAL A 22 -0.48 -0.45 59.21
N GLY A 23 -0.92 0.82 59.17
CA GLY A 23 -0.88 1.70 60.35
C GLY A 23 -1.57 3.07 60.18
N CYS A 24 -2.88 3.14 60.49
CA CYS A 24 -3.69 4.36 60.78
C CYS A 24 -3.84 5.43 59.67
N GLY A 25 -4.94 6.18 59.55
CA GLY A 25 -6.14 6.27 60.40
C GLY A 25 -6.41 7.72 60.82
N GLY A 26 -7.26 8.44 60.06
CA GLY A 26 -7.62 9.83 60.36
C GLY A 26 -8.93 10.22 59.68
N SER A 27 -9.90 10.69 60.46
CA SER A 27 -11.26 11.02 60.03
C SER A 27 -11.56 12.51 60.20
N GLY A 28 -12.11 13.14 59.16
CA GLY A 28 -12.50 14.55 59.17
C GLY A 28 -13.36 14.89 57.94
N LYS A 29 -14.61 15.26 58.20
CA LYS A 29 -15.63 15.73 57.26
C LYS A 29 -15.31 17.15 56.74
N GLU A 30 -16.01 17.77 55.79
CA GLU A 30 -17.14 17.43 54.89
C GLU A 30 -16.78 18.15 53.54
N ALA A 31 -17.47 18.05 52.40
CA ALA A 31 -18.84 17.63 52.09
C ALA A 31 -18.90 16.88 50.73
N ALA A 32 -20.04 16.91 50.04
CA ALA A 32 -20.32 16.17 48.81
C ALA A 32 -20.53 17.06 47.58
N ASN A 33 -20.22 16.54 46.39
CA ASN A 33 -21.12 16.69 45.25
C ASN A 33 -21.23 15.35 44.51
N SER A 34 -22.45 15.00 44.11
CA SER A 34 -22.84 13.61 43.81
C SER A 34 -22.37 13.11 42.44
N LEU A 35 -21.75 11.94 42.42
CA LEU A 35 -21.76 11.05 41.25
C LEU A 35 -23.22 10.77 40.87
N LYS A 36 -23.58 11.03 39.61
CA LYS A 36 -24.78 10.41 39.02
C LYS A 36 -24.41 9.03 38.54
N GLU A 37 -24.75 8.01 39.34
CA GLU A 37 -25.09 6.72 38.75
C GLU A 37 -26.28 6.93 37.81
N GLY A 38 -26.10 6.58 36.55
CA GLY A 38 -27.09 6.79 35.49
C GLY A 38 -27.08 5.60 34.55
N ALA A 39 -27.96 4.64 34.82
CA ALA A 39 -28.30 3.49 33.97
C ALA A 39 -27.12 2.64 33.47
N SER A 40 -26.88 1.51 34.17
CA SER A 40 -26.49 0.30 33.46
C SER A 40 -27.62 -0.07 32.51
N SER A 41 -27.48 0.28 31.24
CA SER A 41 -28.37 -0.23 30.20
C SER A 41 -28.06 -1.70 29.98
N THR A 42 -28.97 -2.56 30.43
CA THR A 42 -29.15 -3.88 29.82
C THR A 42 -29.58 -3.65 28.37
N GLY A 43 -28.59 -3.47 27.50
CA GLY A 43 -28.78 -3.20 26.07
C GLY A 43 -29.56 -4.33 25.43
N SER A 44 -30.56 -3.97 24.62
CA SER A 44 -31.41 -4.89 23.89
C SER A 44 -30.58 -5.81 22.99
N THR A 45 -30.79 -7.12 23.12
CA THR A 45 -30.09 -8.19 22.37
C THR A 45 -30.55 -8.32 20.91
N GLU A 46 -31.22 -7.29 20.38
CA GLU A 46 -31.83 -7.27 19.06
C GLU A 46 -31.21 -6.14 18.26
N ILE A 47 -30.67 -6.47 17.08
CA ILE A 47 -30.26 -5.49 16.07
C ILE A 47 -31.46 -4.66 15.59
N ALA A 48 -31.17 -3.49 15.04
CA ALA A 48 -32.17 -2.61 14.45
C ALA A 48 -33.06 -3.36 13.44
N SER A 49 -34.38 -3.16 13.54
CA SER A 49 -35.37 -3.90 12.71
C SER A 49 -35.26 -3.60 11.22
N ASP A 50 -34.67 -2.47 10.88
CA ASP A 50 -34.35 -1.97 9.54
C ASP A 50 -32.88 -2.21 9.14
N SER A 51 -32.11 -2.95 9.96
CA SER A 51 -30.73 -3.35 9.62
C SER A 51 -30.69 -4.07 8.28
N PRO A 52 -29.73 -3.75 7.39
CA PRO A 52 -29.54 -4.48 6.13
C PRO A 52 -29.23 -5.97 6.35
N TYR A 53 -28.83 -6.38 7.57
CA TYR A 53 -28.56 -7.78 7.91
C TYR A 53 -29.70 -8.45 8.70
N ALA A 54 -30.79 -7.73 9.02
CA ALA A 54 -31.97 -8.30 9.67
C ALA A 54 -32.62 -9.40 8.82
N GLY A 55 -33.10 -10.47 9.46
CA GLY A 55 -33.81 -11.56 8.80
C GLY A 55 -32.98 -12.47 7.88
N LYS A 56 -31.68 -12.21 7.67
CA LYS A 56 -30.80 -13.03 6.81
C LYS A 56 -30.25 -14.31 7.45
N GLY A 57 -30.62 -14.60 8.71
CA GLY A 57 -30.31 -15.88 9.38
C GLY A 57 -28.97 -15.94 10.13
N TYR A 58 -28.26 -14.83 10.26
CA TYR A 58 -27.02 -14.74 11.04
C TYR A 58 -27.29 -14.71 12.56
N ASP A 59 -26.40 -15.30 13.38
CA ASP A 59 -26.44 -15.17 14.85
C ASP A 59 -25.72 -13.89 15.31
N LEU A 60 -26.51 -12.89 15.72
CA LEU A 60 -26.01 -11.59 16.20
C LEU A 60 -26.28 -11.40 17.69
N SER A 61 -26.56 -12.48 18.44
CA SER A 61 -26.90 -12.43 19.86
C SER A 61 -25.73 -12.03 20.76
N LYS A 62 -24.49 -12.24 20.31
CA LYS A 62 -23.26 -11.86 21.01
C LYS A 62 -22.62 -10.64 20.35
N ARG A 63 -22.19 -9.70 21.19
CA ARG A 63 -21.36 -8.58 20.75
C ARG A 63 -19.94 -9.06 20.49
N GLU A 64 -19.44 -8.80 19.29
CA GLU A 64 -18.07 -9.14 18.89
C GLU A 64 -17.25 -7.85 18.67
N ASN A 65 -15.92 -7.95 18.79
CA ASN A 65 -14.99 -6.90 18.35
C ASN A 65 -14.15 -7.46 17.19
N ILE A 66 -14.03 -6.69 16.11
CA ILE A 66 -13.27 -7.03 14.90
C ILE A 66 -12.06 -6.10 14.82
N VAL A 67 -10.86 -6.68 14.86
CA VAL A 67 -9.62 -5.89 14.77
C VAL A 67 -9.13 -5.86 13.32
N MET A 68 -9.02 -4.66 12.76
CA MET A 68 -8.61 -4.40 11.38
C MET A 68 -7.28 -3.65 11.34
N TYR A 69 -6.26 -4.21 10.68
CA TYR A 69 -4.99 -3.51 10.45
C TYR A 69 -4.92 -2.94 9.03
N VAL A 70 -4.48 -1.69 8.90
CA VAL A 70 -4.31 -0.95 7.64
C VAL A 70 -2.92 -0.32 7.57
N LEU A 71 -2.52 0.20 6.41
CA LEU A 71 -1.22 0.85 6.24
C LEU A 71 -1.35 2.38 6.31
N GLY A 72 -0.25 3.04 6.69
CA GLY A 72 -0.10 4.49 6.65
C GLY A 72 0.00 5.14 8.03
N ASP A 73 -0.14 6.46 8.04
CA ASP A 73 -0.19 7.28 9.25
C ASP A 73 -1.63 7.42 9.72
N GLU A 74 -1.85 7.35 11.04
CA GLU A 74 -3.19 7.51 11.62
C GLU A 74 -3.69 8.96 11.47
N PRO A 75 -4.85 9.21 10.84
CA PRO A 75 -5.46 10.54 10.77
C PRO A 75 -5.79 11.10 12.15
N LYS A 76 -5.65 12.41 12.36
CA LYS A 76 -5.86 13.05 13.68
C LYS A 76 -7.27 12.84 14.23
N ASP A 77 -8.27 12.84 13.36
CA ASP A 77 -9.67 12.68 13.75
C ASP A 77 -10.15 11.21 13.59
N MET A 78 -9.23 10.25 13.41
CA MET A 78 -9.56 8.82 13.20
C MET A 78 -10.46 8.24 14.29
N GLN A 79 -10.20 8.55 15.57
CA GLN A 79 -11.04 8.06 16.68
C GLN A 79 -12.50 8.54 16.55
N ILE A 80 -12.73 9.78 16.13
CA ILE A 80 -14.08 10.35 15.95
C ILE A 80 -14.83 9.56 14.85
N ILE A 81 -14.12 9.22 13.77
CA ILE A 81 -14.69 8.45 12.66
C ILE A 81 -14.95 6.99 13.07
N ALA A 82 -14.04 6.37 13.82
CA ALA A 82 -14.21 5.01 14.33
C ALA A 82 -15.37 4.91 15.34
N ASP A 83 -15.46 5.85 16.28
CA ASP A 83 -16.55 5.93 17.26
C ASP A 83 -17.91 6.11 16.57
N GLN A 84 -17.98 7.01 15.58
CA GLN A 84 -19.21 7.23 14.82
C GLN A 84 -19.57 6.02 13.95
N ALA A 85 -18.61 5.40 13.27
CA ALA A 85 -18.86 4.18 12.48
C ALA A 85 -19.37 3.02 13.35
N ASN A 86 -18.84 2.89 14.57
CA ASN A 86 -19.33 1.92 15.55
C ASN A 86 -20.75 2.25 16.03
N ALA A 87 -21.00 3.47 16.49
CA ALA A 87 -22.28 3.87 17.06
C ALA A 87 -23.44 3.90 16.04
N ASP A 88 -23.20 4.45 14.85
CA ASP A 88 -24.25 4.66 13.84
C ASP A 88 -24.47 3.42 12.95
N TYR A 89 -23.45 2.57 12.77
CA TYR A 89 -23.48 1.46 11.81
C TYR A 89 -23.23 0.09 12.45
N PHE A 90 -22.03 -0.19 12.99
CA PHE A 90 -21.66 -1.57 13.36
C PHE A 90 -22.42 -2.10 14.59
N GLU A 91 -22.63 -1.29 15.63
CA GLU A 91 -23.39 -1.71 16.81
C GLU A 91 -24.87 -1.95 16.51
N PRO A 92 -25.64 -1.00 15.95
CA PRO A 92 -27.07 -1.21 15.70
C PRO A 92 -27.36 -2.29 14.66
N ASN A 93 -26.53 -2.43 13.62
CA ASN A 93 -26.83 -3.31 12.49
C ASN A 93 -26.21 -4.70 12.60
N LEU A 94 -25.07 -4.83 13.30
CA LEU A 94 -24.30 -6.07 13.42
C LEU A 94 -24.00 -6.50 14.87
N ASN A 95 -24.38 -5.73 15.89
CA ASN A 95 -23.99 -5.95 17.29
C ASN A 95 -22.47 -6.13 17.39
N THR A 96 -21.68 -5.20 16.85
CA THR A 96 -20.24 -5.35 16.71
C THR A 96 -19.52 -4.02 16.78
N THR A 97 -18.28 -4.04 17.27
CA THR A 97 -17.33 -2.94 17.13
C THR A 97 -16.20 -3.31 16.19
N VAL A 98 -15.66 -2.31 15.48
CA VAL A 98 -14.46 -2.41 14.66
C VAL A 98 -13.39 -1.51 15.26
N GLU A 99 -12.22 -2.08 15.49
CA GLU A 99 -11.01 -1.41 15.97
C GLU A 99 -10.00 -1.33 14.80
N ILE A 100 -9.72 -0.12 14.31
CA ILE A 100 -8.82 0.11 13.15
C ILE A 100 -7.42 0.50 13.67
N LYS A 101 -6.38 -0.19 13.19
CA LYS A 101 -4.98 -0.02 13.60
C LYS A 101 -4.08 0.25 12.41
N PHE A 102 -3.10 1.14 12.60
CA PHE A 102 -2.23 1.62 11.54
C PHE A 102 -0.83 1.00 11.62
N LEU A 103 -0.34 0.52 10.48
CA LEU A 103 1.04 0.09 10.26
C LEU A 103 1.78 1.20 9.50
N ASN A 104 2.63 1.91 10.23
CA ASN A 104 3.39 3.05 9.72
C ASN A 104 4.34 2.64 8.59
N TRP A 105 4.46 3.47 7.55
CA TRP A 105 5.30 3.21 6.39
C TRP A 105 6.77 2.90 6.71
N SER A 106 7.33 3.44 7.81
CA SER A 106 8.73 3.21 8.18
C SER A 106 9.02 1.82 8.76
N ASP A 107 8.01 1.08 9.23
CA ASP A 107 8.20 -0.23 9.87
C ASP A 107 7.13 -1.31 9.56
N TYR A 108 6.17 -1.01 8.67
CA TYR A 108 5.08 -1.94 8.33
C TYR A 108 5.59 -3.31 7.87
N THR A 109 6.67 -3.38 7.09
CA THR A 109 7.21 -4.63 6.53
C THR A 109 7.59 -5.64 7.62
N THR A 110 8.13 -5.16 8.74
CA THR A 110 8.49 -5.99 9.89
C THR A 110 7.27 -6.27 10.77
N LYS A 111 6.45 -5.26 11.06
CA LYS A 111 5.26 -5.43 11.91
C LYS A 111 4.21 -6.36 11.30
N TYR A 112 3.98 -6.29 9.99
CA TYR A 112 2.99 -7.09 9.27
C TYR A 112 3.26 -8.59 9.44
N LEU A 113 4.51 -9.01 9.23
CA LEU A 113 4.93 -10.41 9.39
C LEU A 113 4.89 -10.86 10.86
N LEU A 114 5.21 -9.98 11.81
CA LEU A 114 5.09 -10.27 13.25
C LEU A 114 3.63 -10.42 13.69
N LEU A 115 2.69 -9.66 13.11
CA LEU A 115 1.26 -9.77 13.38
C LEU A 115 0.70 -11.10 12.86
N LEU A 116 0.94 -11.43 11.59
CA LEU A 116 0.44 -12.68 11.00
C LEU A 116 1.07 -13.93 11.66
N SER A 117 2.32 -13.87 12.12
CA SER A 117 2.96 -14.98 12.84
C SER A 117 2.59 -15.02 14.33
N GLY A 118 2.35 -13.87 14.96
CA GLY A 118 2.16 -13.69 16.41
C GLY A 118 0.80 -14.11 16.98
N GLY A 119 0.53 -13.65 18.20
CA GLY A 119 -0.67 -13.96 18.99
C GLY A 119 -1.63 -12.79 19.20
N GLU A 120 -1.38 -11.62 18.60
CA GLU A 120 -2.33 -10.50 18.62
C GLU A 120 -3.58 -10.85 17.79
N PRO A 121 -4.77 -10.36 18.17
CA PRO A 121 -5.97 -10.52 17.37
C PRO A 121 -5.87 -9.67 16.09
N VAL A 122 -5.98 -10.33 14.95
CA VAL A 122 -6.09 -9.71 13.62
C VAL A 122 -7.22 -10.43 12.91
N ASP A 123 -8.35 -9.76 12.71
CA ASP A 123 -9.51 -10.33 12.02
C ASP A 123 -9.50 -9.95 10.54
N LEU A 124 -9.26 -8.67 10.28
CA LEU A 124 -9.11 -8.09 8.95
C LEU A 124 -7.71 -7.47 8.81
N ILE A 125 -7.13 -7.56 7.61
CA ILE A 125 -5.87 -6.89 7.31
C ILE A 125 -5.85 -6.37 5.87
N TYR A 126 -5.38 -5.14 5.67
CA TYR A 126 -5.07 -4.61 4.35
C TYR A 126 -4.00 -5.49 3.68
N THR A 127 -4.20 -5.83 2.41
CA THR A 127 -3.22 -6.57 1.62
C THR A 127 -3.29 -6.12 0.16
N ALA A 128 -2.28 -6.45 -0.62
CA ALA A 128 -2.23 -6.14 -2.04
C ALA A 128 -1.25 -7.08 -2.75
N ALA A 129 -1.31 -7.11 -4.08
CA ALA A 129 -0.29 -7.74 -4.92
C ALA A 129 1.14 -7.29 -4.53
N TRP A 130 1.32 -6.01 -4.17
CA TRP A 130 2.58 -5.45 -3.65
C TRP A 130 2.76 -5.57 -2.13
N CYS A 131 1.71 -5.92 -1.37
CA CYS A 131 1.70 -6.01 0.09
C CYS A 131 1.28 -7.41 0.55
N TYR A 132 2.18 -8.37 0.36
CA TYR A 132 2.15 -9.71 0.95
C TYR A 132 0.94 -10.60 0.60
N TYR A 133 0.10 -10.22 -0.37
CA TYR A 133 -1.12 -10.98 -0.68
C TYR A 133 -0.81 -12.42 -1.09
N ASN A 134 0.05 -12.58 -2.10
CA ASN A 134 0.31 -13.90 -2.67
C ASN A 134 1.12 -14.80 -1.72
N GLU A 135 2.13 -14.26 -1.04
CA GLU A 135 3.00 -15.04 -0.15
C GLU A 135 2.28 -15.51 1.12
N GLU A 136 1.41 -14.68 1.69
CA GLU A 136 0.70 -15.03 2.92
C GLU A 136 -0.58 -15.84 2.63
N ALA A 137 -1.20 -15.66 1.46
CA ALA A 137 -2.21 -16.60 0.96
C ALA A 137 -1.63 -18.02 0.78
N ALA A 138 -0.45 -18.15 0.15
CA ALA A 138 0.21 -19.43 -0.05
C ALA A 138 0.54 -20.16 1.28
N LYS A 139 0.91 -19.39 2.32
CA LYS A 139 1.14 -19.90 3.69
C LYS A 139 -0.14 -20.22 4.47
N GLY A 140 -1.33 -19.93 3.92
CA GLY A 140 -2.61 -20.13 4.59
C GLY A 140 -2.91 -19.11 5.69
N ALA A 141 -2.34 -17.90 5.63
CA ALA A 141 -2.61 -16.82 6.57
C ALA A 141 -4.01 -16.20 6.38
N PHE A 142 -4.63 -16.40 5.21
CA PHE A 142 -5.94 -15.85 4.85
C PHE A 142 -6.99 -16.94 4.62
N VAL A 143 -8.27 -16.60 4.82
CA VAL A 143 -9.41 -17.48 4.57
C VAL A 143 -9.68 -17.58 3.06
N GLU A 144 -9.95 -18.79 2.56
CA GLU A 144 -10.43 -18.99 1.19
C GLU A 144 -11.89 -18.53 1.06
N LEU A 145 -12.10 -17.41 0.37
CA LEU A 145 -13.40 -16.78 0.15
C LEU A 145 -14.11 -17.45 -1.02
N THR A 146 -14.56 -18.69 -0.82
CA THR A 146 -15.36 -19.43 -1.80
C THR A 146 -16.61 -18.66 -2.23
N ASP A 147 -17.13 -18.93 -3.43
CA ASP A 147 -18.38 -18.35 -3.96
C ASP A 147 -19.56 -18.49 -2.99
N GLU A 148 -19.68 -19.64 -2.30
CA GLU A 148 -20.67 -19.87 -1.24
C GLU A 148 -20.41 -18.98 -0.01
N PHE A 149 -19.15 -18.87 0.44
CA PHE A 149 -18.78 -17.98 1.56
C PHE A 149 -19.10 -16.52 1.25
N LEU A 150 -18.78 -16.05 0.04
CA LEU A 150 -19.04 -14.69 -0.41
C LEU A 150 -20.56 -14.41 -0.48
N LYS A 151 -21.35 -15.30 -1.09
CA LYS A 151 -22.81 -15.15 -1.14
C LYS A 151 -23.47 -15.20 0.23
N GLN A 152 -23.00 -16.06 1.12
CA GLN A 152 -23.53 -16.18 2.47
C GLN A 152 -23.16 -14.99 3.36
N ASN A 153 -21.90 -14.54 3.35
CA ASN A 153 -21.37 -13.64 4.38
C ASN A 153 -21.00 -12.23 3.86
N MET A 154 -21.01 -12.03 2.54
CA MET A 154 -20.78 -10.74 1.88
C MET A 154 -21.78 -10.48 0.74
N PRO A 155 -23.10 -10.64 0.99
CA PRO A 155 -24.11 -10.70 -0.07
C PRO A 155 -24.17 -9.43 -0.92
N TYR A 156 -23.85 -8.26 -0.35
CA TYR A 156 -23.93 -6.99 -1.06
C TYR A 156 -22.66 -6.70 -1.86
N THR A 157 -21.49 -6.88 -1.26
CA THR A 157 -20.19 -6.68 -1.93
C THR A 157 -19.99 -7.68 -3.06
N HIS A 158 -20.42 -8.93 -2.88
CA HIS A 158 -20.38 -9.94 -3.94
C HIS A 158 -21.19 -9.55 -5.18
N GLU A 159 -22.33 -8.86 -5.00
CA GLU A 159 -23.16 -8.35 -6.10
C GLU A 159 -22.63 -7.04 -6.70
N GLN A 160 -22.12 -6.12 -5.87
CA GLN A 160 -21.70 -4.78 -6.27
C GLN A 160 -20.28 -4.69 -6.87
N GLN A 161 -19.40 -5.66 -6.60
CA GLN A 161 -18.04 -5.67 -7.15
C GLN A 161 -18.03 -5.96 -8.67
N PRO A 162 -17.17 -5.27 -9.46
CA PRO A 162 -16.93 -5.63 -10.85
C PRO A 162 -16.51 -7.10 -10.97
N LYS A 163 -17.05 -7.83 -11.95
CA LYS A 163 -16.88 -9.30 -12.05
C LYS A 163 -15.43 -9.68 -12.33
N GLU A 164 -14.75 -8.86 -13.11
CA GLU A 164 -13.33 -8.95 -13.40
C GLU A 164 -12.45 -8.77 -12.16
N SER A 165 -12.92 -8.07 -11.11
CA SER A 165 -12.15 -7.88 -9.88
C SER A 165 -11.89 -9.19 -9.15
N TRP A 166 -12.90 -10.08 -9.11
CA TRP A 166 -12.79 -11.42 -8.53
C TRP A 166 -11.84 -12.32 -9.30
N ASN A 167 -11.80 -12.19 -10.63
CA ASN A 167 -10.85 -12.92 -11.47
C ASN A 167 -9.42 -12.42 -11.24
N GLN A 168 -9.21 -11.10 -11.25
CA GLN A 168 -7.89 -10.46 -11.13
C GLN A 168 -7.24 -10.63 -9.75
N ILE A 169 -8.02 -10.80 -8.68
CA ILE A 169 -7.49 -11.12 -7.34
C ILE A 169 -7.32 -12.63 -7.10
N SER A 170 -7.76 -13.49 -8.02
CA SER A 170 -7.72 -14.94 -7.79
C SER A 170 -6.31 -15.53 -7.95
N ILE A 171 -5.90 -16.39 -7.01
CA ILE A 171 -4.68 -17.19 -7.07
C ILE A 171 -5.07 -18.63 -7.41
N ASP A 172 -4.66 -19.11 -8.58
CA ASP A 172 -5.15 -20.36 -9.21
C ASP A 172 -6.69 -20.54 -9.14
N GLY A 173 -7.43 -19.46 -9.41
CA GLY A 173 -8.89 -19.46 -9.40
C GLY A 173 -9.53 -19.45 -7.99
N LYS A 174 -8.74 -19.30 -6.92
CA LYS A 174 -9.22 -19.14 -5.54
C LYS A 174 -9.08 -17.70 -5.06
N ILE A 175 -10.02 -17.22 -4.27
CA ILE A 175 -10.04 -15.85 -3.76
C ILE A 175 -9.64 -15.87 -2.28
N TYR A 176 -8.71 -15.01 -1.86
CA TYR A 176 -8.22 -14.93 -0.47
C TYR A 176 -8.38 -13.54 0.17
N ALA A 177 -8.78 -12.54 -0.62
CA ALA A 177 -9.05 -11.18 -0.16
C ALA A 177 -10.14 -10.52 -1.01
N VAL A 178 -10.73 -9.45 -0.48
CA VAL A 178 -11.78 -8.67 -1.14
C VAL A 178 -11.12 -7.41 -1.73
N PRO A 179 -11.12 -7.24 -3.07
CA PRO A 179 -10.46 -6.11 -3.71
C PRO A 179 -11.25 -4.80 -3.57
N LYS A 180 -10.62 -3.67 -3.94
CA LYS A 180 -11.34 -2.43 -4.30
C LYS A 180 -12.31 -2.66 -5.47
N ALA A 181 -13.25 -1.74 -5.66
CA ALA A 181 -14.20 -1.78 -6.79
C ALA A 181 -13.82 -0.84 -7.95
N LYS A 182 -12.73 -0.06 -7.83
CA LYS A 182 -12.34 0.96 -8.82
C LYS A 182 -10.91 0.74 -9.32
N ALA A 183 -10.78 0.32 -10.57
CA ALA A 183 -9.49 0.27 -11.25
C ALA A 183 -8.96 1.69 -11.51
N ALA A 184 -7.67 1.91 -11.30
CA ALA A 184 -7.01 3.21 -11.39
C ALA A 184 -5.56 3.11 -11.89
N PHE A 185 -5.01 4.21 -12.41
CA PHE A 185 -3.61 4.30 -12.86
C PHE A 185 -2.64 4.46 -11.67
N THR A 186 -2.64 3.50 -10.74
CA THR A 186 -1.75 3.50 -9.56
C THR A 186 -0.37 2.92 -9.85
N ALA A 187 -0.20 2.19 -10.96
CA ALA A 187 1.05 1.59 -11.43
C ALA A 187 1.74 2.42 -12.55
N TYR A 188 1.59 3.76 -12.51
CA TYR A 188 2.19 4.69 -13.47
C TYR A 188 2.79 5.88 -12.70
N ASN A 189 4.09 6.15 -12.86
CA ASN A 189 4.73 7.29 -12.19
C ASN A 189 4.65 8.57 -13.02
N MET A 190 4.54 9.69 -12.30
CA MET A 190 4.60 11.07 -12.74
C MET A 190 5.53 11.84 -11.78
N THR A 191 5.90 13.07 -12.11
CA THR A 191 6.88 13.84 -11.33
C THR A 191 6.33 15.20 -10.93
N ALA A 192 6.13 15.43 -9.63
CA ALA A 192 5.98 16.78 -9.09
C ALA A 192 7.35 17.46 -8.97
N VAL A 193 7.42 18.75 -9.32
CA VAL A 193 8.63 19.58 -9.21
C VAL A 193 8.33 20.96 -8.64
N ARG A 194 9.35 21.60 -8.06
CA ARG A 194 9.31 22.99 -7.58
C ARG A 194 9.26 23.98 -8.74
N GLN A 195 8.07 24.42 -9.14
CA GLN A 195 7.89 25.36 -10.25
C GLN A 195 8.48 26.74 -9.92
N ASP A 196 8.40 27.17 -8.66
CA ASP A 196 9.01 28.43 -8.20
C ASP A 196 10.55 28.44 -8.37
N LEU A 197 11.21 27.28 -8.22
CA LEU A 197 12.65 27.15 -8.49
C LEU A 197 12.96 27.16 -9.99
N ILE A 198 12.13 26.48 -10.81
CA ILE A 198 12.23 26.55 -12.28
C ILE A 198 12.10 28.00 -12.75
N ASP A 199 11.10 28.72 -12.27
CA ASP A 199 10.84 30.11 -12.66
C ASP A 199 11.91 31.07 -12.17
N LYS A 200 12.43 30.90 -10.95
CA LYS A 200 13.45 31.77 -10.36
C LYS A 200 14.81 31.59 -11.02
N TYR A 201 15.24 30.34 -11.22
CA TYR A 201 16.60 30.02 -11.68
C TYR A 201 16.69 29.69 -13.19
N LYS A 202 15.54 29.67 -13.89
CA LYS A 202 15.43 29.33 -15.32
C LYS A 202 15.95 27.92 -15.62
N LEU A 203 15.56 26.98 -14.76
CA LEU A 203 15.90 25.57 -14.91
C LEU A 203 15.19 24.96 -16.13
N THR A 204 15.77 23.89 -16.66
CA THR A 204 15.17 23.04 -17.68
C THR A 204 13.82 22.51 -17.18
N VAL A 205 12.78 22.65 -18.00
CA VAL A 205 11.46 22.10 -17.75
C VAL A 205 11.50 20.56 -17.93
N PRO A 206 11.10 19.76 -16.93
CA PRO A 206 11.26 18.31 -16.95
C PRO A 206 10.08 17.62 -17.66
N ASP A 207 9.88 17.92 -18.94
CA ASP A 207 8.82 17.36 -19.81
C ASP A 207 9.13 15.96 -20.40
N SER A 208 10.26 15.38 -20.02
CA SER A 208 10.77 14.10 -20.52
C SER A 208 11.88 13.60 -19.59
N PHE A 209 12.14 12.29 -19.55
CA PHE A 209 13.19 11.72 -18.71
C PHE A 209 14.58 12.39 -18.91
N ASN A 210 14.92 12.74 -20.16
CA ASN A 210 16.18 13.43 -20.48
C ASN A 210 16.21 14.88 -19.97
N ASN A 211 15.10 15.61 -20.02
CA ASN A 211 15.04 16.97 -19.48
C ASN A 211 14.90 16.97 -17.96
N TYR A 212 14.30 15.94 -17.36
CA TYR A 212 14.31 15.71 -15.92
C TYR A 212 15.73 15.46 -15.39
N GLN A 213 16.55 14.67 -16.10
CA GLN A 213 17.97 14.57 -15.75
C GLN A 213 18.67 15.95 -15.71
N LYS A 214 18.46 16.80 -16.73
CA LYS A 214 19.04 18.16 -16.75
C LYS A 214 18.55 19.01 -15.58
N TYR A 215 17.24 18.98 -15.29
CA TYR A 215 16.65 19.64 -14.13
C TYR A 215 17.35 19.23 -12.82
N LEU A 216 17.60 17.92 -12.63
CA LEU A 216 18.30 17.41 -11.46
C LEU A 216 19.76 17.89 -11.41
N GLU A 217 20.48 17.93 -12.55
CA GLU A 217 21.86 18.43 -12.65
C GLU A 217 21.96 19.93 -12.33
N GLU A 218 21.08 20.74 -12.89
CA GLU A 218 21.05 22.19 -12.67
C GLU A 218 20.70 22.53 -11.22
N LEU A 219 19.69 21.85 -10.65
CA LEU A 219 19.31 22.04 -9.25
C LEU A 219 20.38 21.53 -8.28
N ALA A 220 21.11 20.46 -8.62
CA ALA A 220 22.26 19.99 -7.83
C ALA A 220 23.34 21.08 -7.73
N GLY A 221 23.62 21.77 -8.83
CA GLY A 221 24.54 22.91 -8.87
C GLY A 221 24.10 24.10 -7.99
N LEU A 222 22.80 24.23 -7.72
CA LEU A 222 22.22 25.29 -6.90
C LEU A 222 21.98 24.91 -5.43
N LYS A 223 22.24 23.66 -5.02
CA LYS A 223 22.01 23.16 -3.65
C LYS A 223 22.66 24.03 -2.57
N GLY A 224 23.81 24.65 -2.85
CA GLY A 224 24.49 25.57 -1.92
C GLY A 224 23.79 26.91 -1.71
N GLU A 225 22.93 27.34 -2.63
CA GLU A 225 22.11 28.57 -2.51
C GLU A 225 20.69 28.25 -2.03
N THR A 226 20.10 27.17 -2.52
CA THR A 226 18.69 26.80 -2.24
C THR A 226 18.53 25.98 -0.97
N GLY A 227 19.54 25.21 -0.57
CA GLY A 227 19.43 24.16 0.44
C GLY A 227 18.65 22.91 -0.01
N VAL A 228 18.14 22.89 -1.24
CA VAL A 228 17.23 21.86 -1.76
C VAL A 228 18.02 20.71 -2.40
N VAL A 229 17.64 19.48 -2.06
CA VAL A 229 18.14 18.25 -2.71
C VAL A 229 17.30 17.99 -3.97
N PRO A 230 17.90 17.73 -5.16
CA PRO A 230 17.13 17.61 -6.41
C PRO A 230 16.01 16.57 -6.36
N LEU A 231 16.31 15.36 -5.90
CA LEU A 231 15.36 14.27 -5.63
C LEU A 231 15.75 13.63 -4.30
N ASN A 232 15.17 14.07 -3.20
CA ASN A 232 15.42 13.46 -1.90
C ASN A 232 14.72 12.10 -1.81
N THR A 233 15.45 11.05 -1.43
CA THR A 233 15.01 9.65 -1.54
C THR A 233 15.73 8.77 -0.51
N ASN A 234 15.29 7.52 -0.34
CA ASN A 234 15.88 6.55 0.59
C ASN A 234 15.56 5.09 0.21
N ALA A 235 16.00 4.15 1.04
CA ALA A 235 15.79 2.71 0.85
C ALA A 235 14.35 2.20 1.08
N ASN A 236 13.47 3.00 1.70
CA ASN A 236 12.07 2.63 1.94
C ASN A 236 11.18 2.93 0.72
N ARG A 237 11.54 3.92 -0.10
CA ARG A 237 10.77 4.33 -1.29
C ARG A 237 11.70 4.56 -2.48
N GLU A 238 11.82 3.51 -3.29
CA GLU A 238 12.41 3.54 -4.63
C GLU A 238 11.55 4.44 -5.54
N GLN A 239 12.09 5.47 -6.18
CA GLN A 239 11.31 6.48 -6.93
C GLN A 239 11.48 6.44 -8.46
N LEU A 240 12.50 5.76 -8.99
CA LEU A 240 12.94 5.90 -10.38
C LEU A 240 12.83 4.63 -11.21
N LEU A 241 12.62 3.45 -10.62
CA LEU A 241 12.51 2.19 -11.37
C LEU A 241 11.29 2.20 -12.28
N THR A 242 10.09 2.46 -11.74
CA THR A 242 8.85 2.51 -12.55
C THR A 242 8.99 3.51 -13.70
N THR A 243 9.51 4.71 -13.42
CA THR A 243 9.78 5.73 -14.44
C THR A 243 10.77 5.25 -15.50
N PHE A 244 11.86 4.60 -15.11
CA PHE A 244 12.83 4.02 -16.03
C PHE A 244 12.18 2.92 -16.90
N LEU A 245 11.38 2.04 -16.32
CA LEU A 245 10.63 0.99 -17.03
C LEU A 245 9.60 1.57 -18.01
N GLN A 246 8.92 2.67 -17.64
CA GLN A 246 8.03 3.43 -18.53
C GLN A 246 8.80 3.96 -19.75
N THR A 247 10.05 4.45 -19.60
CA THR A 247 10.87 4.89 -20.76
C THR A 247 11.21 3.76 -21.75
N LYS A 248 10.99 2.50 -21.35
CA LYS A 248 11.35 1.29 -22.10
C LYS A 248 10.14 0.53 -22.63
N GLY A 249 8.92 0.98 -22.34
CA GLY A 249 7.68 0.27 -22.70
C GLY A 249 7.56 -1.09 -22.01
N ILE A 250 8.05 -1.20 -20.77
CA ILE A 250 8.01 -2.43 -19.99
C ILE A 250 6.69 -2.55 -19.22
N GLN A 251 6.16 -3.76 -19.19
CA GLN A 251 4.98 -4.14 -18.43
C GLN A 251 5.28 -5.39 -17.57
N ASN A 252 4.68 -5.48 -16.39
CA ASN A 252 4.75 -6.68 -15.56
C ASN A 252 3.85 -7.79 -16.13
N VAL A 253 4.33 -9.03 -16.09
CA VAL A 253 3.56 -10.24 -16.45
C VAL A 253 2.54 -10.58 -15.38
N ALA A 254 2.89 -10.42 -14.11
CA ALA A 254 1.98 -10.58 -12.98
C ALA A 254 2.22 -9.42 -11.99
N GLU A 255 1.16 -8.79 -11.51
CA GLU A 255 1.31 -7.71 -10.53
C GLU A 255 1.82 -8.27 -9.19
N GLY A 256 2.75 -7.55 -8.54
CA GLY A 256 3.44 -8.04 -7.34
C GLY A 256 4.69 -8.89 -7.59
N TYR A 257 5.04 -9.16 -8.86
CA TYR A 257 6.18 -9.99 -9.24
C TYR A 257 7.13 -9.31 -10.23
N ASP A 258 8.37 -9.79 -10.29
CA ASP A 258 9.45 -9.16 -11.06
C ASP A 258 9.63 -9.73 -12.48
N TRP A 259 8.68 -10.52 -12.99
CA TRP A 259 8.68 -10.93 -14.40
C TRP A 259 8.04 -9.87 -15.28
N MET A 260 8.73 -9.55 -16.36
CA MET A 260 8.43 -8.41 -17.22
C MET A 260 8.53 -8.80 -18.69
N TYR A 261 7.92 -7.98 -19.54
CA TYR A 261 8.02 -8.05 -20.99
C TYR A 261 7.99 -6.64 -21.60
N TYR A 262 8.45 -6.52 -22.84
CA TYR A 262 8.29 -5.30 -23.63
C TYR A 262 6.90 -5.33 -24.28
N ASN A 263 6.01 -4.39 -23.93
CA ASN A 263 4.63 -4.40 -24.45
C ASN A 263 4.54 -4.13 -25.96
N LYS A 264 5.58 -3.52 -26.56
CA LYS A 264 5.70 -3.23 -28.00
C LYS A 264 4.47 -2.50 -28.58
N GLY A 265 3.72 -1.77 -27.75
CA GLY A 265 2.49 -1.07 -28.15
C GLY A 265 1.26 -1.96 -28.34
N LYS A 266 1.20 -3.15 -27.71
CA LYS A 266 0.15 -4.17 -27.91
C LYS A 266 -0.61 -4.52 -26.63
N GLU A 267 -1.86 -4.91 -26.80
CA GLU A 267 -2.68 -5.55 -25.75
C GLU A 267 -2.49 -7.08 -25.71
N ASP A 268 -2.06 -7.69 -26.83
CA ASP A 268 -1.77 -9.13 -26.96
C ASP A 268 -0.95 -9.65 -25.78
N ALA A 269 -1.31 -10.81 -25.23
CA ALA A 269 -0.50 -11.49 -24.22
C ALA A 269 0.92 -11.80 -24.77
N PRO A 270 2.01 -11.59 -24.00
CA PRO A 270 3.38 -11.83 -24.50
C PRO A 270 3.66 -13.30 -24.80
N ASP A 271 4.50 -13.57 -25.80
CA ASP A 271 5.08 -14.90 -26.03
C ASP A 271 5.87 -15.31 -24.76
N PRO A 272 5.72 -16.55 -24.24
CA PRO A 272 6.51 -17.04 -23.11
C PRO A 272 8.03 -16.87 -23.28
N ALA A 273 8.56 -16.83 -24.50
CA ALA A 273 9.96 -16.56 -24.80
C ALA A 273 10.38 -15.09 -24.54
N ASP A 274 9.48 -14.12 -24.75
CA ASP A 274 9.71 -12.69 -24.51
C ASP A 274 9.68 -12.32 -23.00
N ILE A 275 9.16 -13.21 -22.14
CA ILE A 275 9.12 -13.01 -20.68
C ILE A 275 10.50 -13.21 -20.06
N PHE A 276 10.96 -12.22 -19.30
CA PHE A 276 12.21 -12.26 -18.55
C PHE A 276 12.01 -11.87 -17.08
N TYR A 277 12.89 -12.34 -16.19
CA TYR A 277 12.93 -11.88 -14.80
C TYR A 277 13.79 -10.61 -14.72
N PHE A 278 13.27 -9.53 -14.13
CA PHE A 278 13.94 -8.24 -14.14
C PHE A 278 15.27 -8.26 -13.40
N TYR A 279 15.28 -8.70 -12.15
CA TYR A 279 16.49 -8.67 -11.33
C TYR A 279 17.57 -9.61 -11.89
N GLY A 280 18.74 -9.05 -12.18
CA GLY A 280 19.83 -9.77 -12.85
C GLY A 280 19.77 -9.77 -14.39
N SER A 281 18.78 -9.14 -15.02
CA SER A 281 18.75 -8.92 -16.48
C SER A 281 19.66 -7.78 -16.95
N ASP A 282 19.95 -7.72 -18.25
CA ASP A 282 20.69 -6.61 -18.87
C ASP A 282 19.97 -5.26 -18.68
N LEU A 283 18.62 -5.26 -18.67
CA LEU A 283 17.83 -4.07 -18.40
C LEU A 283 18.00 -3.57 -16.96
N ASN A 284 18.08 -4.50 -16.00
CA ASN A 284 18.38 -4.17 -14.61
C ASN A 284 19.83 -3.67 -14.45
N LEU A 285 20.80 -4.19 -15.21
CA LEU A 285 22.15 -3.62 -15.25
C LEU A 285 22.15 -2.19 -15.80
N GLU A 286 21.38 -1.90 -16.87
CA GLU A 286 21.22 -0.54 -17.39
C GLU A 286 20.67 0.41 -16.32
N TYR A 287 19.61 -0.01 -15.61
CA TYR A 287 19.05 0.72 -14.47
C TYR A 287 20.10 0.99 -13.37
N CYS A 288 20.78 -0.05 -12.89
CA CYS A 288 21.80 0.06 -11.85
C CYS A 288 22.92 1.05 -12.21
N LYS A 289 23.39 1.00 -13.48
CA LYS A 289 24.40 1.94 -14.00
C LYS A 289 23.86 3.37 -14.05
N LYS A 290 22.59 3.56 -14.42
CA LYS A 290 21.95 4.88 -14.43
C LYS A 290 21.80 5.47 -13.02
N MET A 291 21.45 4.66 -12.05
CA MET A 291 21.37 5.09 -10.65
C MET A 291 22.76 5.42 -10.06
N SER A 292 23.80 4.67 -10.45
CA SER A 292 25.18 5.02 -10.10
C SER A 292 25.63 6.35 -10.72
N GLU A 293 25.22 6.67 -11.96
CA GLU A 293 25.48 7.99 -12.59
C GLU A 293 24.81 9.12 -11.79
N PHE A 294 23.55 8.92 -11.39
CA PHE A 294 22.74 9.92 -10.68
C PHE A 294 23.22 10.15 -9.24
N ALA A 295 23.61 9.08 -8.53
CA ALA A 295 24.23 9.16 -7.22
C ALA A 295 25.57 9.91 -7.26
N ALA A 296 26.42 9.63 -8.26
CA ALA A 296 27.70 10.32 -8.45
C ALA A 296 27.53 11.82 -8.77
N LYS A 297 26.38 12.22 -9.32
CA LYS A 297 26.00 13.63 -9.55
C LYS A 297 25.31 14.30 -8.35
N GLY A 298 25.10 13.57 -7.25
CA GLY A 298 24.58 14.11 -5.99
C GLY A 298 23.10 14.50 -6.02
N PHE A 299 22.29 13.84 -6.86
CA PHE A 299 20.85 14.11 -6.94
C PHE A 299 20.09 13.77 -5.65
N TRP A 300 20.61 12.82 -4.88
CA TRP A 300 20.18 12.46 -3.52
C TRP A 300 21.37 12.46 -2.54
N SER A 301 21.09 12.21 -1.25
CA SER A 301 22.12 12.06 -0.23
C SER A 301 22.89 10.74 -0.37
N ALA A 302 24.21 10.76 -0.17
CA ALA A 302 25.00 9.52 -0.07
C ALA A 302 24.58 8.65 1.13
N ASP A 303 23.98 9.27 2.17
CA ASP A 303 23.49 8.59 3.37
C ASP A 303 22.05 8.06 3.22
N ALA A 304 21.43 8.15 2.04
CA ALA A 304 20.03 7.80 1.77
C ALA A 304 19.61 6.37 2.19
N ILE A 305 20.55 5.43 2.31
CA ILE A 305 20.26 4.06 2.80
C ILE A 305 19.97 4.00 4.31
N ASN A 306 20.38 5.01 5.07
CA ASN A 306 20.19 5.09 6.52
C ASN A 306 19.01 6.00 6.92
N ASP A 307 18.37 6.68 5.97
CA ASP A 307 17.22 7.54 6.23
C ASP A 307 15.91 6.74 6.10
N THR A 308 14.96 7.01 6.99
CA THR A 308 13.66 6.34 7.07
C THR A 308 12.47 7.28 6.85
N THR A 309 12.72 8.58 6.63
CA THR A 309 11.70 9.61 6.35
C THR A 309 10.93 9.26 5.07
N ASP A 310 9.63 9.50 4.99
CA ASP A 310 8.93 9.26 3.72
C ASP A 310 9.34 10.27 2.62
N SER A 311 9.53 9.82 1.37
CA SER A 311 10.01 10.72 0.32
C SER A 311 8.98 11.77 -0.13
N GLN A 312 7.68 11.51 0.07
CA GLN A 312 6.64 12.52 -0.14
C GLN A 312 6.82 13.67 0.87
N ALA A 313 7.12 13.35 2.13
CA ALA A 313 7.30 14.33 3.19
C ALA A 313 8.48 15.29 2.93
N TYR A 314 9.57 14.84 2.29
CA TYR A 314 10.67 15.74 1.86
C TYR A 314 10.22 16.79 0.85
N TYR A 315 9.31 16.43 -0.05
CA TYR A 315 8.81 17.36 -1.04
C TYR A 315 7.81 18.32 -0.40
N GLU A 316 6.86 17.81 0.39
CA GLU A 316 5.89 18.61 1.14
C GLU A 316 6.54 19.62 2.09
N ASN A 317 7.67 19.27 2.72
CA ASN A 317 8.44 20.18 3.59
C ASN A 317 9.47 21.06 2.84
N GLY A 318 9.54 20.94 1.51
CA GLY A 318 10.38 21.77 0.64
C GLY A 318 11.87 21.42 0.58
N THR A 319 12.32 20.35 1.25
CA THR A 319 13.72 19.89 1.19
C THR A 319 14.07 19.14 -0.09
N SER A 320 13.07 18.56 -0.78
CA SER A 320 13.20 17.98 -2.12
C SER A 320 12.76 18.94 -3.22
N GLY A 321 13.49 18.97 -4.32
CA GLY A 321 13.13 19.69 -5.55
C GLY A 321 12.04 18.99 -6.35
N SER A 322 11.94 17.66 -6.19
CA SER A 322 11.01 16.82 -6.92
C SER A 322 10.53 15.61 -6.10
N PHE A 323 9.42 15.02 -6.54
CA PHE A 323 8.87 13.77 -6.02
C PHE A 323 8.31 12.97 -7.18
N VAL A 324 8.77 11.71 -7.33
CA VAL A 324 8.40 10.83 -8.45
C VAL A 324 7.61 9.66 -7.90
N TRP A 325 6.32 9.59 -8.21
CA TRP A 325 5.40 8.57 -7.71
C TRP A 325 4.12 8.51 -8.53
N ASN A 326 3.13 7.75 -8.08
CA ASN A 326 1.78 7.73 -8.64
C ASN A 326 1.01 9.04 -8.39
N THR A 327 -0.32 9.01 -8.53
CA THR A 327 -1.21 10.19 -8.35
C THR A 327 -1.08 10.93 -7.02
N SER A 328 -0.41 10.40 -5.99
CA SER A 328 -0.16 11.16 -4.75
C SER A 328 0.71 12.41 -4.95
N VAL A 329 1.42 12.53 -6.08
CA VAL A 329 2.19 13.74 -6.46
C VAL A 329 1.35 15.03 -6.43
N PHE A 330 0.05 14.96 -6.77
CA PHE A 330 -0.84 16.12 -6.71
C PHE A 330 -1.13 16.53 -5.26
N GLN A 331 -1.32 15.58 -4.35
CA GLN A 331 -1.52 15.89 -2.93
C GLN A 331 -0.25 16.47 -2.31
N ALA A 332 0.92 15.92 -2.65
CA ALA A 332 2.21 16.42 -2.20
C ALA A 332 2.43 17.88 -2.63
N GLY A 333 2.07 18.21 -3.88
CA GLY A 333 2.06 19.58 -4.38
C GLY A 333 1.08 20.50 -3.67
N LYS A 334 -0.19 20.09 -3.51
CA LYS A 334 -1.22 20.85 -2.75
C LYS A 334 -0.74 21.14 -1.32
N ASN A 335 -0.08 20.18 -0.68
CA ASN A 335 0.48 20.33 0.67
C ASN A 335 1.63 21.35 0.71
N LEU A 336 2.54 21.32 -0.27
CA LEU A 336 3.63 22.28 -0.43
C LEU A 336 3.13 23.72 -0.64
N GLU A 337 2.13 23.90 -1.51
CA GLU A 337 1.47 25.21 -1.75
C GLU A 337 0.73 25.69 -0.50
N SER A 338 -0.02 24.82 0.18
CA SER A 338 -0.75 25.14 1.41
C SER A 338 0.18 25.55 2.57
N ALA A 339 1.40 25.00 2.61
CA ALA A 339 2.43 25.38 3.57
C ALA A 339 3.15 26.70 3.21
N ASN A 340 2.81 27.34 2.08
CA ASN A 340 3.45 28.54 1.53
C ASN A 340 4.97 28.38 1.28
N ILE A 341 5.40 27.16 0.92
CA ILE A 341 6.81 26.82 0.70
C ILE A 341 7.28 27.17 -0.73
N GLY A 342 6.37 27.17 -1.69
CA GLY A 342 6.62 27.39 -3.12
C GLY A 342 5.38 27.09 -3.95
N THR A 343 5.55 26.97 -5.26
CA THR A 343 4.51 26.50 -6.20
C THR A 343 4.98 25.22 -6.89
N TYR A 344 4.05 24.40 -7.37
CA TYR A 344 4.41 23.15 -8.06
C TYR A 344 3.85 23.03 -9.48
N ALA A 345 4.50 22.17 -10.24
CA ALA A 345 4.00 21.62 -11.49
C ALA A 345 4.17 20.10 -11.46
N VAL A 346 3.37 19.39 -12.27
CA VAL A 346 3.48 17.93 -12.46
C VAL A 346 3.73 17.66 -13.93
N TYR A 347 4.72 16.84 -14.21
CA TYR A 347 5.09 16.43 -15.56
C TYR A 347 5.01 14.91 -15.68
N ASP A 348 4.48 14.44 -16.81
CA ASP A 348 4.66 13.07 -17.28
C ASP A 348 6.02 13.00 -17.99
N LEU A 349 6.93 12.16 -17.51
CA LEU A 349 8.27 12.02 -18.08
C LEU A 349 8.29 11.08 -19.29
N THR A 350 7.17 10.41 -19.56
CA THR A 350 6.97 9.38 -20.57
C THR A 350 5.60 9.53 -21.25
N PRO A 351 5.23 10.73 -21.77
CA PRO A 351 3.85 11.03 -22.18
C PRO A 351 3.30 10.09 -23.27
N ASP A 352 4.17 9.58 -24.15
CA ASP A 352 3.82 8.66 -25.24
C ASP A 352 3.74 7.17 -24.80
N ALA A 353 4.04 6.85 -23.54
CA ALA A 353 4.01 5.47 -23.05
C ALA A 353 2.57 4.97 -22.87
N LEU A 354 2.31 3.76 -23.38
CA LEU A 354 1.08 3.03 -23.05
C LEU A 354 1.03 2.71 -21.55
N ARG A 355 -0.19 2.73 -21.01
CA ARG A 355 -0.44 2.59 -19.57
C ARG A 355 -1.74 1.85 -19.32
N CYS A 356 -1.68 0.81 -18.49
CA CYS A 356 -2.86 0.11 -18.03
C CYS A 356 -3.27 0.64 -16.65
N ARG A 357 -4.53 0.45 -16.28
CA ARG A 357 -4.90 0.52 -14.86
C ARG A 357 -4.22 -0.63 -14.13
N ALA A 358 -3.90 -0.41 -12.86
CA ALA A 358 -3.44 -1.48 -11.99
C ALA A 358 -4.59 -2.45 -11.69
N SER A 359 -4.24 -3.68 -11.33
CA SER A 359 -5.20 -4.74 -11.01
C SER A 359 -6.16 -4.32 -9.90
N TYR A 360 -7.33 -4.95 -9.85
CA TYR A 360 -8.16 -4.89 -8.66
C TYR A 360 -7.44 -5.46 -7.41
N ALA A 361 -6.39 -6.29 -7.60
CA ALA A 361 -5.51 -6.79 -6.55
C ALA A 361 -4.52 -5.76 -5.96
N THR A 362 -4.42 -4.53 -6.51
CA THR A 362 -3.50 -3.50 -5.97
C THR A 362 -3.91 -2.99 -4.59
N ASP A 363 -5.19 -3.11 -4.20
CA ASP A 363 -5.69 -2.76 -2.87
C ASP A 363 -6.82 -3.70 -2.48
N ALA A 364 -6.65 -4.46 -1.38
CA ALA A 364 -7.61 -5.44 -0.91
C ALA A 364 -7.61 -5.55 0.63
N ILE A 365 -8.62 -6.24 1.18
CA ILE A 365 -8.67 -6.62 2.60
C ILE A 365 -8.86 -8.13 2.68
N ALA A 366 -7.96 -8.81 3.40
CA ALA A 366 -8.06 -10.22 3.71
C ALA A 366 -8.70 -10.47 5.08
N ILE A 367 -9.45 -11.56 5.19
CA ILE A 367 -9.87 -12.13 6.49
C ILE A 367 -8.77 -13.11 6.90
N THR A 368 -8.20 -12.97 8.10
CA THR A 368 -7.13 -13.89 8.51
C THR A 368 -7.69 -15.25 8.92
N SER A 369 -6.92 -16.32 8.64
CA SER A 369 -7.26 -17.68 9.08
C SER A 369 -7.22 -17.84 10.61
N LYS A 370 -6.55 -16.92 11.32
CA LYS A 370 -6.51 -16.83 12.79
C LYS A 370 -7.74 -16.13 13.40
N SER A 371 -8.54 -15.41 12.61
CA SER A 371 -9.78 -14.81 13.11
C SER A 371 -10.68 -15.89 13.70
N LYS A 372 -11.18 -15.65 14.92
CA LYS A 372 -12.18 -16.53 15.57
C LYS A 372 -13.60 -16.24 15.08
N ASN A 373 -13.78 -15.11 14.39
CA ASN A 373 -15.05 -14.49 14.09
C ASN A 373 -15.19 -14.22 12.57
N GLN A 374 -14.70 -15.13 11.73
CA GLN A 374 -14.59 -14.95 10.26
C GLN A 374 -15.90 -14.51 9.59
N GLN A 375 -17.05 -15.06 9.97
CA GLN A 375 -18.37 -14.61 9.48
C GLN A 375 -18.65 -13.15 9.86
N ARG A 376 -18.33 -12.74 11.10
CA ARG A 376 -18.53 -11.35 11.53
C ARG A 376 -17.57 -10.40 10.84
N ALA A 377 -16.30 -10.80 10.67
CA ALA A 377 -15.31 -10.03 9.93
C ALA A 377 -15.76 -9.80 8.47
N ALA A 378 -16.30 -10.84 7.82
CA ALA A 378 -16.89 -10.74 6.49
C ALA A 378 -18.09 -9.78 6.45
N LEU A 379 -19.04 -9.89 7.40
CA LEU A 379 -20.21 -9.00 7.47
C LEU A 379 -19.82 -7.53 7.73
N ALA A 380 -18.82 -7.28 8.58
CA ALA A 380 -18.33 -5.94 8.84
C ALA A 380 -17.67 -5.34 7.58
N LEU A 381 -16.80 -6.10 6.90
CA LEU A 381 -16.17 -5.68 5.65
C LEU A 381 -17.18 -5.49 4.51
N ASP A 382 -18.20 -6.35 4.44
CA ASP A 382 -19.29 -6.24 3.48
C ASP A 382 -20.04 -4.92 3.68
N TYR A 383 -20.33 -4.55 4.93
CA TYR A 383 -21.02 -3.30 5.23
C TYR A 383 -20.14 -2.07 4.89
N MET A 384 -18.85 -2.11 5.25
CA MET A 384 -17.88 -1.05 4.92
C MET A 384 -17.78 -0.76 3.42
N LYS A 385 -17.94 -1.77 2.56
CA LYS A 385 -17.86 -1.62 1.11
C LYS A 385 -19.21 -1.32 0.46
N SER A 386 -20.30 -1.91 0.98
CA SER A 386 -21.60 -1.87 0.31
C SER A 386 -22.51 -0.71 0.71
N ASP A 387 -22.42 -0.20 1.95
CA ASP A 387 -23.20 0.97 2.37
C ASP A 387 -22.47 2.27 2.05
N VAL A 388 -23.12 3.09 1.22
CA VAL A 388 -22.56 4.34 0.71
C VAL A 388 -22.24 5.36 1.81
N ASN A 389 -22.98 5.36 2.92
CA ASN A 389 -22.80 6.36 3.98
C ASN A 389 -21.68 5.93 4.95
N LEU A 390 -21.66 4.66 5.37
CA LEU A 390 -20.55 4.09 6.13
C LEU A 390 -19.24 4.17 5.34
N ASN A 391 -19.27 3.78 4.07
CA ASN A 391 -18.11 3.84 3.20
C ASN A 391 -17.56 5.27 3.10
N ARG A 392 -18.40 6.26 2.81
CA ARG A 392 -17.96 7.66 2.71
C ARG A 392 -17.61 8.30 4.05
N LEU A 393 -18.09 7.77 5.18
CA LEU A 393 -17.58 8.12 6.52
C LEU A 393 -16.15 7.62 6.73
N LEU A 394 -15.83 6.39 6.30
CA LEU A 394 -14.49 5.81 6.38
C LEU A 394 -13.51 6.39 5.35
N LEU A 395 -13.98 6.78 4.16
CA LEU A 395 -13.16 7.43 3.15
C LEU A 395 -12.96 8.92 3.45
N GLY A 396 -14.03 9.65 3.74
CA GLY A 396 -14.04 11.13 3.78
C GLY A 396 -14.17 11.76 5.17
N GLY A 397 -14.49 10.99 6.20
CA GLY A 397 -14.80 11.50 7.53
C GLY A 397 -16.25 11.99 7.68
N VAL A 398 -16.52 12.77 8.72
CA VAL A 398 -17.86 13.30 9.00
C VAL A 398 -18.28 14.35 7.95
N LYS A 399 -19.38 14.09 7.23
CA LYS A 399 -19.99 15.04 6.27
C LYS A 399 -20.45 16.33 6.98
N GLY A 400 -20.13 17.49 6.40
CA GLY A 400 -20.34 18.81 7.00
C GLY A 400 -19.20 19.30 7.89
N THR A 401 -18.23 18.44 8.22
CA THR A 401 -17.01 18.79 8.97
C THR A 401 -15.76 18.62 8.11
N HIS A 402 -15.63 17.47 7.44
CA HIS A 402 -14.45 17.10 6.65
C HIS A 402 -14.66 17.25 5.15
N TYR A 403 -15.87 16.92 4.68
CA TYR A 403 -16.29 17.12 3.29
C TYR A 403 -17.78 17.44 3.20
N GLU A 404 -18.22 17.97 2.07
CA GLU A 404 -19.61 17.96 1.65
C GLU A 404 -19.75 17.46 0.20
N LEU A 405 -20.99 17.23 -0.25
CA LEU A 405 -21.28 16.95 -1.65
C LEU A 405 -21.99 18.16 -2.24
N SER A 406 -21.53 18.59 -3.41
CA SER A 406 -22.14 19.66 -4.18
C SER A 406 -23.48 19.25 -4.81
N GLU A 407 -24.20 20.20 -5.40
CA GLU A 407 -25.41 19.92 -6.19
C GLU A 407 -25.13 18.99 -7.38
N GLU A 408 -23.91 19.02 -7.92
CA GLU A 408 -23.46 18.15 -9.02
C GLU A 408 -22.96 16.77 -8.53
N GLY A 409 -23.01 16.50 -7.21
CA GLY A 409 -22.57 15.23 -6.62
C GLY A 409 -21.06 15.08 -6.43
N THR A 410 -20.27 16.11 -6.75
CA THR A 410 -18.81 16.14 -6.51
C THR A 410 -18.48 16.47 -5.06
N ARG A 411 -17.40 15.90 -4.52
CA ARG A 411 -16.96 16.14 -3.13
C ARG A 411 -16.23 17.47 -3.01
N VAL A 412 -16.52 18.24 -1.97
CA VAL A 412 -15.81 19.48 -1.60
C VAL A 412 -15.13 19.21 -0.26
N THR A 413 -13.82 19.44 -0.18
CA THR A 413 -13.05 19.33 1.07
C THR A 413 -13.31 20.54 1.96
N LEU A 414 -13.60 20.32 3.24
CA LEU A 414 -13.85 21.34 4.24
C LEU A 414 -12.66 21.48 5.21
N ASP A 415 -12.70 22.47 6.11
CA ASP A 415 -11.65 22.78 7.08
C ASP A 415 -11.21 21.60 7.98
N GLY A 416 -12.10 20.63 8.23
CA GLY A 416 -11.78 19.40 8.97
C GLY A 416 -10.96 18.39 8.15
N GLY A 417 -11.00 18.47 6.81
CA GLY A 417 -10.29 17.55 5.91
C GLY A 417 -8.76 17.54 6.09
N LYS A 418 -8.18 18.57 6.71
CA LYS A 418 -6.76 18.61 7.13
C LYS A 418 -6.40 17.64 8.27
N ASN A 419 -7.39 17.15 9.00
CA ASN A 419 -7.26 16.15 10.06
C ASN A 419 -7.66 14.74 9.58
N TYR A 420 -8.45 14.67 8.51
CA TYR A 420 -8.92 13.43 7.88
C TYR A 420 -9.06 13.63 6.36
N SER A 421 -7.97 13.41 5.63
CA SER A 421 -7.96 13.57 4.17
C SER A 421 -8.71 12.44 3.48
N TRP A 422 -9.46 12.76 2.42
CA TRP A 422 -10.25 11.77 1.68
C TRP A 422 -9.37 10.61 1.17
N ASN A 423 -9.78 9.37 1.48
CA ASN A 423 -9.14 8.13 1.08
C ASN A 423 -7.65 8.01 1.53
N ASN A 424 -7.34 8.48 2.75
CA ASN A 424 -5.98 8.47 3.28
C ASN A 424 -5.42 7.05 3.56
N TRP A 425 -6.27 6.10 3.95
CA TRP A 425 -5.91 4.70 4.25
C TRP A 425 -6.87 3.66 3.66
N ALA A 426 -8.06 4.09 3.23
CA ALA A 426 -9.21 3.24 2.92
C ALA A 426 -9.24 2.72 1.46
N TRP A 427 -8.08 2.59 0.80
CA TRP A 427 -7.99 2.34 -0.65
C TRP A 427 -8.73 1.06 -1.10
N ALA A 428 -8.62 -0.02 -0.31
CA ALA A 428 -9.32 -1.29 -0.54
C ALA A 428 -10.86 -1.20 -0.40
N LEU A 429 -11.37 -0.16 0.27
CA LEU A 429 -12.79 0.09 0.45
C LEU A 429 -13.41 0.89 -0.69
N ASN A 430 -12.61 1.44 -1.63
CA ASN A 430 -13.13 2.31 -2.70
C ASN A 430 -14.17 1.60 -3.56
N ARG A 431 -15.29 2.28 -3.78
CA ARG A 431 -16.41 1.87 -4.64
C ARG A 431 -16.21 2.38 -6.07
N GLU A 432 -17.04 1.93 -7.01
CA GLU A 432 -17.03 2.48 -8.38
C GLU A 432 -17.62 3.91 -8.40
N ASP A 433 -18.68 4.13 -7.61
CA ASP A 433 -19.46 5.37 -7.47
C ASP A 433 -18.87 6.39 -6.47
N GLU A 434 -17.53 6.37 -6.27
CA GLU A 434 -16.87 7.41 -5.48
C GLU A 434 -16.97 8.78 -6.17
N PRO A 435 -17.43 9.83 -5.46
CA PRO A 435 -17.62 11.16 -6.01
C PRO A 435 -16.28 11.83 -6.30
N ASP A 436 -16.10 12.38 -7.50
CA ASP A 436 -14.90 13.14 -7.87
C ASP A 436 -14.78 14.47 -7.12
N GLU A 437 -13.57 15.01 -7.00
CA GLU A 437 -13.29 16.28 -6.30
C GLU A 437 -13.87 17.47 -7.12
N LYS A 438 -14.63 18.35 -6.47
CA LYS A 438 -15.10 19.58 -7.11
C LYS A 438 -13.91 20.51 -7.31
N GLY A 439 -13.67 20.91 -8.55
CA GLY A 439 -12.49 21.71 -8.89
C GLY A 439 -11.19 20.92 -8.74
N LEU A 440 -11.16 19.68 -9.24
CA LEU A 440 -9.92 18.93 -9.46
C LEU A 440 -8.84 19.85 -10.04
N ASP A 441 -7.63 19.71 -9.51
CA ASP A 441 -6.48 20.53 -9.91
C ASP A 441 -6.27 20.45 -11.42
N GLU A 442 -6.11 21.60 -12.10
CA GLU A 442 -5.95 21.62 -13.57
C GLU A 442 -4.73 20.81 -14.03
N ARG A 443 -3.68 20.73 -13.20
CA ARG A 443 -2.50 19.87 -13.42
C ARG A 443 -2.91 18.39 -13.41
N GLN A 444 -3.79 18.00 -12.49
CA GLN A 444 -4.33 16.65 -12.41
C GLN A 444 -5.27 16.34 -13.57
N VAL A 445 -6.16 17.27 -13.96
CA VAL A 445 -7.06 17.09 -15.11
C VAL A 445 -6.27 16.91 -16.41
N ALA A 446 -5.23 17.73 -16.64
CA ALA A 446 -4.38 17.63 -17.83
C ALA A 446 -3.66 16.27 -17.91
N ILE A 447 -3.05 15.84 -16.79
CA ILE A 447 -2.38 14.54 -16.72
C ILE A 447 -3.39 13.39 -16.84
N SER A 448 -4.52 13.41 -16.13
CA SER A 448 -5.56 12.37 -16.25
C SER A 448 -6.09 12.23 -17.68
N LYS A 449 -6.18 13.32 -18.45
CA LYS A 449 -6.50 13.25 -19.88
C LYS A 449 -5.41 12.50 -20.66
N ILE A 450 -4.13 12.85 -20.46
CA ILE A 450 -2.99 12.14 -21.06
C ILE A 450 -3.05 10.64 -20.70
N LEU A 451 -3.36 10.33 -19.42
CA LEU A 451 -3.47 8.95 -18.93
C LEU A 451 -4.53 8.14 -19.71
N VAL A 452 -5.75 8.68 -19.82
CA VAL A 452 -6.86 8.04 -20.55
C VAL A 452 -6.60 7.96 -22.05
N ASP A 453 -6.01 8.98 -22.66
CA ASP A 453 -5.75 9.03 -24.11
C ASP A 453 -4.74 7.95 -24.58
N HIS A 454 -3.99 7.31 -23.67
CA HIS A 454 -3.09 6.17 -23.98
C HIS A 454 -3.38 4.94 -23.10
N GLU A 455 -4.61 4.81 -22.61
CA GLU A 455 -5.05 3.64 -21.86
C GLU A 455 -5.03 2.38 -22.77
N TYR A 456 -4.49 1.27 -22.26
CA TYR A 456 -4.55 -0.05 -22.90
C TYR A 456 -4.86 -1.15 -21.87
N HIS A 457 -5.44 -2.25 -22.35
CA HIS A 457 -5.91 -3.38 -21.55
C HIS A 457 -5.11 -4.63 -21.90
N PRO A 458 -3.93 -4.87 -21.28
CA PRO A 458 -3.13 -6.05 -21.57
C PRO A 458 -3.90 -7.33 -21.22
N GLU A 459 -4.00 -8.26 -22.16
CA GLU A 459 -4.73 -9.54 -22.00
C GLU A 459 -4.18 -10.38 -20.83
N VAL A 460 -2.89 -10.19 -20.51
CA VAL A 460 -2.19 -10.84 -19.40
C VAL A 460 -2.58 -10.29 -18.01
N ALA A 461 -3.36 -9.20 -17.90
CA ALA A 461 -3.75 -8.59 -16.62
C ALA A 461 -4.54 -9.52 -15.67
N GLY A 462 -5.06 -10.65 -16.17
CA GLY A 462 -5.72 -11.69 -15.35
C GLY A 462 -4.78 -12.82 -14.88
N PHE A 463 -3.48 -12.77 -15.17
CA PHE A 463 -2.51 -13.77 -14.75
C PHE A 463 -1.86 -13.41 -13.40
N THR A 464 -1.73 -14.41 -12.53
CA THR A 464 -0.90 -14.35 -11.32
C THR A 464 -0.09 -15.65 -11.18
N PHE A 465 0.97 -15.61 -10.37
CA PHE A 465 1.89 -16.71 -10.15
C PHE A 465 1.59 -17.41 -8.81
N ASP A 466 1.51 -18.74 -8.81
CA ASP A 466 1.55 -19.53 -7.57
C ASP A 466 3.00 -20.03 -7.32
N PRO A 467 3.74 -19.46 -6.34
CA PRO A 467 5.11 -19.88 -6.06
C PRO A 467 5.21 -21.26 -5.40
N LYS A 468 4.11 -21.89 -4.97
CA LYS A 468 4.09 -23.12 -4.13
C LYS A 468 4.96 -24.28 -4.63
N ASN A 469 5.08 -24.48 -5.95
CA ASN A 469 5.91 -25.55 -6.53
C ASN A 469 7.43 -25.26 -6.47
N VAL A 470 7.81 -24.01 -6.19
CA VAL A 470 9.18 -23.47 -6.18
C VAL A 470 9.41 -22.52 -4.98
N GLU A 471 8.61 -22.67 -3.91
CA GLU A 471 8.53 -21.69 -2.81
C GLU A 471 9.87 -21.48 -2.11
N THR A 472 10.64 -22.57 -1.95
CA THR A 472 11.97 -22.55 -1.35
C THR A 472 12.95 -21.74 -2.19
N GLU A 473 13.03 -22.00 -3.51
CA GLU A 473 13.88 -21.24 -4.42
C GLU A 473 13.43 -19.78 -4.52
N TYR A 474 12.13 -19.52 -4.68
CA TYR A 474 11.58 -18.17 -4.77
C TYR A 474 11.86 -17.33 -3.52
N THR A 475 11.72 -17.92 -2.32
CA THR A 475 12.03 -17.24 -1.06
C THR A 475 13.51 -16.85 -0.96
N VAL A 476 14.43 -17.71 -1.40
CA VAL A 476 15.87 -17.42 -1.40
C VAL A 476 16.21 -16.35 -2.46
N VAL A 477 15.63 -16.45 -3.66
CA VAL A 477 15.75 -15.44 -4.72
C VAL A 477 15.29 -14.07 -4.22
N LYS A 478 14.08 -13.97 -3.64
CA LYS A 478 13.55 -12.73 -3.07
C LYS A 478 14.46 -12.16 -1.97
N SER A 479 14.96 -13.00 -1.08
CA SER A 479 15.89 -12.59 -0.01
C SER A 479 17.19 -11.99 -0.56
N ILE A 480 17.73 -12.54 -1.64
CA ILE A 480 18.91 -11.99 -2.34
C ILE A 480 18.57 -10.67 -3.02
N ILE A 481 17.38 -10.53 -3.61
CA ILE A 481 16.93 -9.28 -4.22
C ILE A 481 16.81 -8.17 -3.16
N ASP A 482 16.21 -8.48 -2.01
CA ASP A 482 16.09 -7.54 -0.89
C ASP A 482 17.45 -7.12 -0.30
N GLU A 483 18.47 -8.01 -0.31
CA GLU A 483 19.86 -7.67 0.10
C GLU A 483 20.51 -6.60 -0.82
N TYR A 484 20.18 -6.59 -2.12
CA TYR A 484 20.89 -5.78 -3.12
C TYR A 484 20.10 -4.61 -3.71
N LYS A 485 18.77 -4.73 -3.88
CA LYS A 485 18.00 -3.82 -4.76
C LYS A 485 18.12 -2.35 -4.37
N GLN A 486 18.10 -2.04 -3.07
CA GLN A 486 18.21 -0.65 -2.60
C GLN A 486 19.63 -0.10 -2.74
N SER A 487 20.66 -0.94 -2.55
CA SER A 487 22.05 -0.53 -2.78
C SER A 487 22.32 -0.19 -4.25
N PHE A 488 21.67 -0.90 -5.18
CA PHE A 488 21.70 -0.57 -6.60
C PHE A 488 20.85 0.67 -6.94
N ALA A 489 19.60 0.76 -6.43
CA ALA A 489 18.71 1.89 -6.69
C ALA A 489 19.26 3.23 -6.17
N LEU A 490 20.01 3.20 -5.05
CA LEU A 490 20.69 4.37 -4.49
C LEU A 490 22.10 4.60 -5.08
N GLY A 491 22.56 3.76 -6.02
CA GLY A 491 23.85 3.89 -6.72
C GLY A 491 25.09 3.65 -5.86
N ILE A 492 24.96 3.01 -4.69
CA ILE A 492 25.99 2.93 -3.62
C ILE A 492 27.28 2.26 -4.09
N TYR A 493 27.20 1.31 -5.03
CA TYR A 493 28.37 0.59 -5.51
C TYR A 493 29.30 1.44 -6.38
N GLY A 494 28.84 2.58 -6.93
CA GLY A 494 29.67 3.48 -7.74
C GLY A 494 30.36 2.77 -8.90
N ASP A 495 31.67 2.99 -9.05
CA ASP A 495 32.52 2.31 -10.04
C ASP A 495 32.52 0.77 -9.95
N ASN A 496 32.12 0.18 -8.81
CA ASN A 496 32.01 -1.27 -8.64
C ASN A 496 30.66 -1.85 -9.11
N THR A 497 29.72 -1.03 -9.60
CA THR A 497 28.35 -1.45 -9.93
C THR A 497 28.31 -2.70 -10.82
N GLU A 498 29.08 -2.75 -11.91
CA GLU A 498 29.09 -3.92 -12.81
C GLU A 498 29.64 -5.19 -12.13
N LYS A 499 30.66 -5.04 -11.28
CA LYS A 499 31.29 -6.15 -10.55
C LYS A 499 30.34 -6.72 -9.49
N GLU A 500 29.66 -5.87 -8.72
CA GLU A 500 28.69 -6.34 -7.73
C GLU A 500 27.40 -6.84 -8.40
N PHE A 501 27.04 -6.33 -9.58
CA PHE A 501 25.96 -6.89 -10.39
C PHE A 501 26.26 -8.32 -10.88
N ALA A 502 27.49 -8.59 -11.34
CA ALA A 502 27.91 -9.94 -11.70
C ALA A 502 27.90 -10.90 -10.48
N ASN A 503 28.26 -10.41 -9.28
CA ASN A 503 28.12 -11.17 -8.04
C ASN A 503 26.64 -11.46 -7.70
N PHE A 504 25.76 -10.48 -7.88
CA PHE A 504 24.32 -10.58 -7.68
C PHE A 504 23.68 -11.59 -8.64
N GLN A 505 23.94 -11.48 -9.95
CA GLN A 505 23.50 -12.47 -10.96
C GLN A 505 23.93 -13.90 -10.58
N LYS A 506 25.19 -14.08 -10.13
CA LYS A 506 25.69 -15.37 -9.69
C LYS A 506 24.98 -15.90 -8.44
N LYS A 507 24.63 -15.04 -7.47
CA LYS A 507 23.81 -15.40 -6.31
C LYS A 507 22.40 -15.86 -6.75
N LEU A 508 21.75 -15.11 -7.65
CA LEU A 508 20.40 -15.43 -8.16
C LEU A 508 20.35 -16.77 -8.93
N SER A 509 21.31 -16.99 -9.84
CA SER A 509 21.43 -18.26 -10.56
C SER A 509 21.70 -19.43 -9.61
N GLY A 510 22.59 -19.24 -8.62
CA GLY A 510 22.85 -20.22 -7.57
C GLY A 510 21.66 -20.50 -6.63
N ALA A 511 20.70 -19.58 -6.55
CA ALA A 511 19.44 -19.74 -5.81
C ALA A 511 18.30 -20.36 -6.65
N GLY A 512 18.50 -20.55 -7.96
CA GLY A 512 17.54 -21.19 -8.85
C GLY A 512 16.53 -20.27 -9.52
N VAL A 513 16.85 -18.99 -9.75
CA VAL A 513 15.96 -18.03 -10.45
C VAL A 513 15.45 -18.55 -11.80
N ASP A 514 16.26 -19.34 -12.51
CA ASP A 514 15.89 -19.99 -13.77
C ASP A 514 14.74 -20.98 -13.57
N LYS A 515 14.83 -21.84 -12.54
CA LYS A 515 13.78 -22.82 -12.18
C LYS A 515 12.47 -22.14 -11.78
N VAL A 516 12.54 -21.02 -11.04
CA VAL A 516 11.35 -20.24 -10.68
C VAL A 516 10.71 -19.65 -11.95
N THR A 517 11.52 -19.15 -12.88
CA THR A 517 11.06 -18.60 -14.16
C THR A 517 10.46 -19.68 -15.08
N GLU A 518 10.99 -20.90 -15.08
CA GLU A 518 10.41 -22.04 -15.80
C GLU A 518 9.01 -22.41 -15.26
N GLU A 519 8.83 -22.44 -13.93
CA GLU A 519 7.51 -22.72 -13.33
C GLU A 519 6.50 -21.62 -13.64
N LEU A 520 6.90 -20.33 -13.63
CA LEU A 520 6.05 -19.24 -14.08
C LEU A 520 5.60 -19.44 -15.53
N LYS A 521 6.54 -19.68 -16.46
CA LYS A 521 6.20 -19.84 -17.89
C LYS A 521 5.23 -21.00 -18.11
N LYS A 522 5.40 -22.11 -17.40
CA LYS A 522 4.46 -23.24 -17.39
C LYS A 522 3.07 -22.88 -16.86
N GLN A 523 2.96 -22.09 -15.80
CA GLN A 523 1.66 -21.62 -15.29
C GLN A 523 1.01 -20.61 -16.25
N TYR A 524 1.81 -19.76 -16.87
CA TYR A 524 1.38 -18.78 -17.85
C TYR A 524 0.85 -19.43 -19.14
N GLU A 525 1.54 -20.43 -19.68
CA GLU A 525 1.06 -21.25 -20.82
C GLU A 525 -0.28 -21.95 -20.50
N ALA A 526 -0.44 -22.44 -19.27
CA ALA A 526 -1.71 -23.01 -18.80
C ALA A 526 -2.82 -21.95 -18.67
N TYR A 527 -2.49 -20.73 -18.25
CA TYR A 527 -3.40 -19.58 -18.24
C TYR A 527 -3.87 -19.20 -19.65
N LEU A 528 -2.96 -19.04 -20.61
CA LEU A 528 -3.30 -18.76 -22.01
C LEU A 528 -4.23 -19.84 -22.58
N SER A 529 -3.88 -21.11 -22.35
CA SER A 529 -4.69 -22.26 -22.78
C SER A 529 -6.09 -22.29 -22.16
N ARG A 530 -6.25 -21.87 -20.90
CA ARG A 530 -7.52 -21.82 -20.17
C ARG A 530 -8.40 -20.65 -20.59
N THR A 531 -7.81 -19.53 -20.99
CA THR A 531 -8.50 -18.29 -21.37
C THR A 531 -8.76 -18.16 -22.88
N GLY A 532 -8.05 -18.93 -23.71
CA GLY A 532 -8.15 -18.89 -25.16
C GLY A 532 -7.28 -17.82 -25.83
N LEU A 533 -6.38 -17.20 -25.06
CA LEU A 533 -5.34 -16.28 -25.52
C LEU A 533 -4.25 -17.03 -26.30
N LYS A 534 -3.41 -16.33 -27.07
CA LYS A 534 -2.48 -16.93 -28.04
C LYS A 534 -1.09 -16.32 -28.03
#